data_AF-F2NG92-F1
#
_entry.id   AF-F2NG92-F1
#
_cell.length_a   1.000
_cell.length_b   1.000
_cell.length_c   1.000
_cell.angle_alpha   90.00
_cell.angle_beta   90.00
_cell.angle_gamma   90.00
#
_symmetry.space_group_name_H-M   'P 1'
#
loop_
_entity.id
_entity.type
_entity.pdbx_description
1 polymer ?
#
loop_
_entity_poly.entity_id
_entity_poly.type
_entity_poly.pdbx_seq_one_letter_code
_entity_poly.pdbx_strand_id
1 'polypeptide(L)'
;MYLRTTTRKRGDKIYQSLHIVESYRTKEGKVRQRILVNFGSASQYSSEQIQEIIAGLKIFFKLEEAKPQESIPPTGSLDFGSIYTIFRLWEEMDWTQVFKKFLQGRQFEFDVIANLKVMVAKRLLDPMAKLHLLDWLEGVHLPGIDRQQVDYNHLLRSLDFLIEHKAELEPKLAWPILTLFDAPLDLVFYDLTSCYCEIERADKVRNPSSQSDKPTLQNYGYDRDHSGCPQVVLGLVMTKDGIPLCHQVFPGETTDKAIFRKVILDVKARFPVQRCVVVSDRGLLSQDNLAVLGEAQLDYIVARPLRHNLISRQAIQATAQDVQAQIKRWKSDGTPLEEQECFREVTLDGRRFVVAYKAEIARQTKKTRQRKLAVATEYIRGRLARLQNQETGLHMPGKTLTHPETLVHLHDYLKKRQLSRYYQLRLDQQGRVACDPDEENRRWELLIDGKLLLETTNKTLSPAEVVHQY
;
A
#
# COMPACT_ATOMS: atom_id res chain seq x y z
N MET A 1 -60.19 31.73 26.99
CA MET A 1 -61.25 31.92 25.97
C MET A 1 -60.83 31.23 24.70
N TYR A 2 -61.74 30.76 23.86
CA TYR A 2 -61.39 30.11 22.58
C TYR A 2 -62.51 30.31 21.54
N LEU A 3 -62.16 30.12 20.26
CA LEU A 3 -63.12 30.19 19.15
C LEU A 3 -63.95 28.91 19.09
N ARG A 4 -65.28 29.05 19.00
CA ARG A 4 -66.21 27.93 18.85
C ARG A 4 -67.18 28.21 17.72
N THR A 5 -67.38 27.21 16.86
CA THR A 5 -68.43 27.24 15.84
C THR A 5 -69.67 26.52 16.38
N THR A 6 -70.83 27.14 16.24
CA THR A 6 -72.13 26.51 16.53
C THR A 6 -72.88 26.31 15.23
N THR A 7 -73.38 25.11 15.00
CA THR A 7 -74.14 24.76 13.79
C THR A 7 -75.62 24.66 14.14
N ARG A 8 -76.49 25.36 13.39
CA ARG A 8 -77.95 25.21 13.47
C ARG A 8 -78.51 24.82 12.11
N LYS A 9 -79.33 23.76 12.09
CA LYS A 9 -80.05 23.33 10.88
C LYS A 9 -81.50 23.82 10.95
N ARG A 10 -81.98 24.48 9.89
CA ARG A 10 -83.38 24.92 9.75
C ARG A 10 -83.87 24.53 8.36
N GLY A 11 -84.68 23.48 8.28
CA GLY A 11 -85.00 22.81 7.01
C GLY A 11 -83.75 22.17 6.39
N ASP A 12 -83.54 22.38 5.09
CA ASP A 12 -82.35 21.89 4.36
C ASP A 12 -81.13 22.81 4.41
N LYS A 13 -81.23 23.98 5.05
CA LYS A 13 -80.10 24.92 5.19
C LYS A 13 -79.38 24.74 6.53
N ILE A 14 -78.05 24.67 6.47
CA ILE A 14 -77.15 24.62 7.62
C ILE A 14 -76.52 26.00 7.79
N TYR A 15 -76.66 26.59 8.99
CA TYR A 15 -76.03 27.85 9.37
C TYR A 15 -74.94 27.57 10.39
N GLN A 16 -73.73 28.05 10.12
CA GLN A 16 -72.60 27.99 11.05
C GLN A 16 -72.30 29.39 11.55
N SER A 17 -72.26 29.57 12.87
CA SER A 17 -71.94 30.85 13.50
C SER A 17 -70.68 30.73 14.35
N LEU A 18 -69.83 31.76 14.31
CA LEU A 18 -68.56 31.81 15.02
C LEU A 18 -68.68 32.66 16.30
N HIS A 19 -68.15 32.14 17.41
CA HIS A 19 -68.20 32.80 18.72
C HIS A 19 -66.84 32.74 19.43
N ILE A 20 -66.53 33.78 20.23
CA ILE A 20 -65.52 33.66 21.29
C ILE A 20 -66.24 33.26 22.57
N VAL A 21 -65.82 32.14 23.15
CA VAL A 21 -66.45 31.53 24.32
C VAL A 21 -65.46 31.48 25.47
N GLU A 22 -65.96 31.70 26.67
CA GLU A 22 -65.23 31.53 27.92
C GLU A 22 -65.89 30.47 28.79
N SER A 23 -65.08 29.56 29.32
CA SER A 23 -65.54 28.59 30.31
C SER A 23 -65.37 29.17 31.71
N TYR A 24 -66.41 29.10 32.54
CA TYR A 24 -66.39 29.54 33.93
C TYR A 24 -67.06 28.48 34.83
N ARG A 25 -66.72 28.44 36.13
CA ARG A 25 -67.35 27.54 37.10
C ARG A 25 -68.47 28.26 37.85
N THR A 26 -69.62 27.62 38.00
CA THR A 26 -70.71 28.13 38.83
C THR A 26 -70.37 27.98 40.32
N LYS A 27 -71.12 28.67 41.20
CA LYS A 27 -70.97 28.55 42.66
C LYS A 27 -71.15 27.11 43.19
N GLU A 28 -71.79 26.24 42.40
CA GLU A 28 -72.02 24.80 42.64
C GLU A 28 -70.91 23.91 42.05
N GLY A 29 -69.81 24.48 41.54
CA GLY A 29 -68.65 23.74 41.01
C GLY A 29 -68.78 23.21 39.58
N LYS A 30 -69.93 23.38 38.91
CA LYS A 30 -70.12 22.92 37.52
C LYS A 30 -69.50 23.88 36.51
N VAL A 31 -68.78 23.36 35.52
CA VAL A 31 -68.25 24.16 34.41
C VAL A 31 -69.38 24.50 33.43
N ARG A 32 -69.59 25.79 33.18
CA ARG A 32 -70.50 26.30 32.15
C ARG A 32 -69.74 27.22 31.20
N GLN A 33 -70.33 27.45 30.03
CA GLN A 33 -69.77 28.31 29.00
C GLN A 33 -70.64 29.55 28.83
N ARG A 34 -70.01 30.72 28.71
CA ARG A 34 -70.68 31.95 28.29
C ARG A 34 -70.08 32.43 26.97
N ILE A 35 -70.95 32.86 26.06
CA ILE A 35 -70.53 33.50 24.81
C ILE A 35 -70.14 34.93 25.16
N LEU A 36 -68.89 35.30 24.89
CA LEU A 36 -68.41 36.66 25.11
C LEU A 36 -68.64 37.54 23.89
N VAL A 37 -68.40 37.01 22.69
CA VAL A 37 -68.60 37.71 21.43
C VAL A 37 -69.23 36.77 20.42
N ASN A 38 -70.22 37.28 19.68
CA ASN A 38 -70.87 36.57 18.58
C ASN A 38 -70.56 37.29 17.27
N PHE A 39 -69.85 36.62 16.36
CA PHE A 39 -69.46 37.15 15.06
C PHE A 39 -70.51 36.92 13.97
N GLY A 40 -71.65 36.30 14.27
CA GLY A 40 -72.66 35.98 13.28
C GLY A 40 -72.25 34.79 12.40
N SER A 41 -72.69 34.77 11.14
CA SER A 41 -72.44 33.64 10.22
C SER A 41 -70.96 33.56 9.85
N ALA A 42 -70.36 32.37 9.95
CA ALA A 42 -68.97 32.14 9.57
C ALA A 42 -68.72 32.45 8.07
N SER A 43 -69.76 32.32 7.24
CA SER A 43 -69.72 32.62 5.81
C SER A 43 -69.78 34.12 5.47
N GLN A 44 -69.94 35.00 6.47
CA GLN A 44 -70.08 36.44 6.25
C GLN A 44 -68.74 37.13 5.95
N TYR A 45 -67.62 36.53 6.37
CA TYR A 45 -66.29 37.11 6.24
C TYR A 45 -65.50 36.35 5.17
N SER A 46 -64.81 37.08 4.29
CA SER A 46 -63.84 36.48 3.37
C SER A 46 -62.55 36.10 4.10
N SER A 47 -61.77 35.18 3.53
CA SER A 47 -60.45 34.82 4.08
C SER A 47 -59.51 36.02 4.22
N GLU A 48 -59.57 36.98 3.27
CA GLU A 48 -58.76 38.21 3.31
C GLU A 48 -59.16 39.11 4.48
N GLN A 49 -60.46 39.33 4.69
CA GLN A 49 -60.94 40.14 5.83
C GLN A 49 -60.54 39.53 7.17
N ILE A 50 -60.60 38.20 7.29
CA ILE A 50 -60.14 37.52 8.51
C ILE A 50 -58.62 37.68 8.68
N GLN A 51 -57.83 37.59 7.61
CA GLN A 51 -56.39 37.82 7.68
C GLN A 51 -56.05 39.25 8.10
N GLU A 52 -56.77 40.26 7.60
CA GLU A 52 -56.60 41.65 8.03
C GLU A 52 -56.95 41.84 9.51
N ILE A 53 -58.04 41.24 9.98
CA ILE A 53 -58.40 41.27 11.41
C ILE A 53 -57.30 40.60 12.25
N ILE A 54 -56.80 39.44 11.83
CA ILE A 54 -55.70 38.75 12.53
C ILE A 54 -54.45 39.63 12.54
N ALA A 55 -54.09 40.26 11.42
CA ALA A 55 -52.95 41.17 11.35
C ALA A 55 -53.12 42.38 12.28
N GLY A 56 -54.30 43.01 12.28
CA GLY A 56 -54.63 44.12 13.17
C GLY A 56 -54.58 43.73 14.65
N LEU A 57 -55.11 42.56 15.01
CA LEU A 57 -55.03 42.02 16.38
C LEU A 57 -53.58 41.71 16.78
N LYS A 58 -52.77 41.15 15.87
CA LYS A 58 -51.34 40.90 16.12
C LYS A 58 -50.59 42.21 16.39
N ILE A 59 -50.83 43.25 15.59
CA ILE A 59 -50.24 44.57 15.80
C ILE A 59 -50.70 45.16 17.14
N PHE A 60 -52.00 45.15 17.41
CA PHE A 60 -52.58 45.73 18.62
C PHE A 60 -52.04 45.06 19.91
N PHE A 61 -51.95 43.73 19.91
CA PHE A 61 -51.43 42.96 21.03
C PHE A 61 -49.90 42.79 21.01
N LYS A 62 -49.19 43.40 20.05
CA LYS A 62 -47.74 43.30 19.85
C LYS A 62 -47.24 41.85 19.82
N LEU A 63 -47.99 40.98 19.14
CA LEU A 63 -47.59 39.59 18.92
C LEU A 63 -46.54 39.58 17.80
N GLU A 64 -45.26 39.56 18.16
CA GLU A 64 -44.15 39.38 17.21
C GLU A 64 -44.19 37.94 16.67
N GLU A 65 -44.46 37.77 15.37
CA GLU A 65 -44.15 36.52 14.68
C GLU A 65 -42.72 36.60 14.16
N ALA A 66 -41.87 35.65 14.57
CA ALA A 66 -40.65 35.36 13.83
C ALA A 66 -41.08 35.06 12.38
N LYS A 67 -40.68 35.92 11.43
CA LYS A 67 -40.88 35.63 10.01
C LYS A 67 -40.37 34.20 9.77
N PRO A 68 -41.14 33.30 9.13
CA PRO A 68 -40.58 32.03 8.71
C PRO A 68 -39.35 32.37 7.88
N GLN A 69 -38.18 31.99 8.40
CA GLN A 69 -36.91 32.21 7.73
C GLN A 69 -37.05 31.53 6.37
N GLU A 70 -36.99 32.31 5.28
CA GLU A 70 -37.03 31.75 3.94
C GLU A 70 -36.01 30.61 3.89
N SER A 71 -36.47 29.41 3.52
CA SER A 71 -35.59 28.24 3.41
C SER A 71 -34.55 28.55 2.34
N ILE A 72 -33.38 29.02 2.76
CA ILE A 72 -32.25 29.27 1.86
C ILE A 72 -31.86 27.91 1.28
N PRO A 73 -32.06 27.67 -0.03
CA PRO A 73 -31.69 26.39 -0.62
C PRO A 73 -30.17 26.23 -0.54
N PRO A 74 -29.65 25.02 -0.25
CA PRO A 74 -28.23 24.79 -0.23
C PRO A 74 -27.66 25.07 -1.64
N THR A 75 -26.64 25.92 -1.71
CA THR A 75 -25.95 26.26 -2.97
C THR A 75 -24.98 25.16 -3.42
N GLY A 76 -24.61 24.25 -2.52
CA GLY A 76 -23.77 23.10 -2.78
C GLY A 76 -23.61 22.23 -1.55
N SER A 77 -23.02 21.05 -1.75
CA SER A 77 -22.59 20.14 -0.68
C SER A 77 -21.12 19.84 -0.90
N LEU A 78 -20.32 20.01 0.15
CA LEU A 78 -18.88 19.78 0.11
C LEU A 78 -18.52 18.64 1.06
N ASP A 79 -17.60 17.80 0.64
CA ASP A 79 -17.06 16.75 1.50
C ASP A 79 -16.20 17.38 2.61
N PHE A 80 -16.53 17.05 3.86
CA PHE A 80 -15.89 17.62 5.04
C PHE A 80 -15.35 16.56 6.00
N GLY A 81 -16.13 15.51 6.28
CA GLY A 81 -15.84 14.56 7.37
C GLY A 81 -14.45 13.93 7.27
N SER A 82 -14.08 13.42 6.09
CA SER A 82 -12.78 12.78 5.88
C SER A 82 -11.61 13.76 5.99
N ILE A 83 -11.79 15.00 5.51
CA ILE A 83 -10.77 16.05 5.57
C ILE A 83 -10.56 16.51 6.99
N TYR A 84 -11.65 16.73 7.72
CA TYR A 84 -11.60 17.06 9.14
C TYR A 84 -10.81 15.99 9.90
N THR A 85 -11.11 14.71 9.71
CA THR A 85 -10.39 13.60 10.37
C THR A 85 -8.90 13.61 10.04
N ILE A 86 -8.52 13.77 8.76
CA ILE A 86 -7.10 13.83 8.36
C ILE A 86 -6.40 15.04 9.00
N PHE A 87 -7.05 16.20 9.01
CA PHE A 87 -6.47 17.41 9.61
C PHE A 87 -6.36 17.28 11.13
N ARG A 88 -7.30 16.60 11.80
CA ARG A 88 -7.21 16.30 13.23
C ARG A 88 -6.04 15.38 13.55
N LEU A 89 -5.86 14.30 12.79
CA LEU A 89 -4.70 13.41 12.94
C LEU A 89 -3.38 14.15 12.70
N TRP A 90 -3.34 15.03 11.70
CA TRP A 90 -2.18 15.88 11.44
C TRP A 90 -1.80 16.75 12.65
N GLU A 91 -2.79 17.36 13.31
CA GLU A 91 -2.54 18.14 14.53
C GLU A 91 -2.18 17.25 15.73
N GLU A 92 -2.77 16.06 15.86
CA GLU A 92 -2.41 15.10 16.92
C GLU A 92 -0.97 14.60 16.79
N MET A 93 -0.43 14.52 15.57
CA MET A 93 0.97 14.23 15.30
C MET A 93 1.89 15.45 15.49
N ASP A 94 1.37 16.61 15.87
CA ASP A 94 2.09 17.88 16.04
C ASP A 94 2.90 18.34 14.80
N TRP A 95 2.54 17.83 13.61
CA TRP A 95 3.28 18.10 12.38
C TRP A 95 3.25 19.57 11.99
N THR A 96 2.15 20.28 12.28
CA THR A 96 2.06 21.73 12.08
C THR A 96 3.17 22.47 12.83
N GLN A 97 3.44 22.11 14.08
CA GLN A 97 4.48 22.77 14.87
C GLN A 97 5.89 22.38 14.40
N VAL A 98 6.07 21.14 13.96
CA VAL A 98 7.31 20.72 13.30
C VAL A 98 7.58 21.63 12.09
N PHE A 99 6.64 21.76 11.15
CA PHE A 99 6.85 22.59 9.96
C PHE A 99 7.01 24.07 10.29
N LYS A 100 6.24 24.62 11.22
CA LYS A 100 6.36 26.03 11.63
C LYS A 100 7.78 26.38 12.07
N LYS A 101 8.48 25.48 12.78
CA LYS A 101 9.88 25.72 13.20
C LYS A 101 10.83 25.89 12.02
N PHE A 102 10.66 25.11 10.95
CA PHE A 102 11.50 25.20 9.73
C PHE A 102 11.13 26.38 8.83
N LEU A 103 9.93 26.94 9.00
CA LEU A 103 9.49 28.13 8.27
C LEU A 103 9.88 29.44 8.97
N GLN A 104 10.34 29.40 10.23
CA GLN A 104 10.76 30.59 10.97
C GLN A 104 11.88 31.34 10.24
N GLY A 105 11.75 32.67 10.16
CA GLY A 105 12.74 33.53 9.49
C GLY A 105 12.69 33.52 7.96
N ARG A 106 11.74 32.79 7.36
CA ARG A 106 11.50 32.80 5.90
C ARG A 106 10.26 33.59 5.56
N GLN A 107 10.28 34.25 4.40
CA GLN A 107 9.14 34.97 3.84
C GLN A 107 8.61 34.19 2.65
N PHE A 108 7.67 33.27 2.90
CA PHE A 108 6.86 32.68 1.84
C PHE A 108 5.65 33.57 1.59
N GLU A 109 5.32 33.80 0.33
CA GLU A 109 4.12 34.57 -0.09
C GLU A 109 2.83 33.75 0.04
N PHE A 110 2.93 32.48 0.44
CA PHE A 110 1.82 31.54 0.51
C PHE A 110 1.96 30.59 1.72
N ASP A 111 0.85 29.96 2.11
CA ASP A 111 0.83 29.01 3.22
C ASP A 111 1.34 27.62 2.81
N VAL A 112 2.63 27.37 3.09
CA VAL A 112 3.29 26.08 2.84
C VAL A 112 2.60 24.93 3.58
N ILE A 113 2.18 25.14 4.85
CA ILE A 113 1.60 24.07 5.67
C ILE A 113 0.22 23.68 5.12
N ALA A 114 -0.59 24.67 4.73
CA ALA A 114 -1.87 24.41 4.07
C ALA A 114 -1.68 23.57 2.81
N ASN A 115 -0.73 23.93 1.95
CA ASN A 115 -0.44 23.19 0.72
C ASN A 115 0.01 21.74 1.01
N LEU A 116 0.85 21.52 2.02
CA LEU A 116 1.24 20.18 2.46
C LEU A 116 0.05 19.36 2.98
N LYS A 117 -0.79 19.94 3.84
CA LYS A 117 -2.00 19.29 4.38
C LYS A 117 -2.96 18.87 3.28
N VAL A 118 -3.19 19.75 2.30
CA VAL A 118 -4.08 19.49 1.17
C VAL A 118 -3.50 18.39 0.26
N MET A 119 -2.18 18.38 0.00
CA MET A 119 -1.56 17.28 -0.76
C MET A 119 -1.70 15.94 -0.07
N VAL A 120 -1.53 15.88 1.26
CA VAL A 120 -1.73 14.65 2.04
C VAL A 120 -3.19 14.22 2.00
N ALA A 121 -4.14 15.14 2.22
CA ALA A 121 -5.57 14.82 2.15
C ALA A 121 -5.98 14.29 0.76
N LYS A 122 -5.55 14.97 -0.32
CA LYS A 122 -5.79 14.51 -1.69
C LYS A 122 -5.21 13.11 -1.92
N ARG A 123 -3.97 12.86 -1.48
CA ARG A 123 -3.31 11.55 -1.68
C ARG A 123 -4.03 10.41 -0.97
N LEU A 124 -4.64 10.66 0.18
CA LEU A 124 -5.40 9.67 0.95
C LEU A 124 -6.83 9.46 0.43
N LEU A 125 -7.49 10.52 -0.03
CA LEU A 125 -8.90 10.48 -0.39
C LEU A 125 -9.14 10.21 -1.88
N ASP A 126 -8.28 10.72 -2.76
CA ASP A 126 -8.44 10.61 -4.21
C ASP A 126 -7.06 10.70 -4.91
N PRO A 127 -6.27 9.60 -4.90
CA PRO A 127 -4.88 9.60 -5.34
C PRO A 127 -4.75 9.84 -6.85
N MET A 128 -4.47 11.08 -7.23
CA MET A 128 -4.29 11.50 -8.63
C MET A 128 -3.11 12.47 -8.80
N ALA A 129 -2.87 12.90 -10.04
CA ALA A 129 -1.88 13.92 -10.35
C ALA A 129 -2.12 15.22 -9.55
N LYS A 130 -1.04 15.92 -9.18
CA LYS A 130 -1.11 17.16 -8.40
C LYS A 130 -1.89 18.27 -9.12
N LEU A 131 -1.91 18.26 -10.46
CA LEU A 131 -2.71 19.20 -11.23
C LEU A 131 -4.22 18.98 -11.01
N HIS A 132 -4.66 17.73 -10.93
CA HIS A 132 -6.05 17.37 -10.68
C HIS A 132 -6.51 17.62 -9.23
N LEU A 133 -5.57 17.96 -8.33
CA LEU A 133 -5.90 18.47 -7.01
C LEU A 133 -6.76 19.73 -7.12
N LEU A 134 -6.51 20.60 -8.12
CA LEU A 134 -7.25 21.85 -8.27
C LEU A 134 -8.73 21.63 -8.58
N ASP A 135 -9.08 20.63 -9.40
CA ASP A 135 -10.47 20.28 -9.69
C ASP A 135 -11.14 19.63 -8.47
N TRP A 136 -10.41 18.76 -7.77
CA TRP A 136 -10.89 18.09 -6.56
C TRP A 136 -11.28 19.08 -5.45
N LEU A 137 -10.58 20.22 -5.39
CA LEU A 137 -10.85 21.24 -4.38
C LEU A 137 -12.24 21.88 -4.48
N GLU A 138 -12.90 21.80 -5.64
CA GLU A 138 -14.27 22.31 -5.82
C GLU A 138 -15.32 21.45 -5.10
N GLY A 139 -14.99 20.18 -4.79
CA GLY A 139 -15.90 19.23 -4.14
C GLY A 139 -15.74 19.15 -2.62
N VAL A 140 -14.83 19.91 -2.01
CA VAL A 140 -14.41 19.70 -0.63
C VAL A 140 -14.34 20.98 0.20
N HIS A 141 -14.60 20.85 1.51
CA HIS A 141 -14.42 21.93 2.46
C HIS A 141 -13.09 21.77 3.20
N LEU A 142 -12.24 22.79 3.15
CA LEU A 142 -10.96 22.83 3.85
C LEU A 142 -11.05 23.70 5.12
N PRO A 143 -11.27 23.12 6.31
CA PRO A 143 -11.39 23.90 7.54
C PRO A 143 -10.09 24.61 7.88
N GLY A 144 -10.15 25.94 8.02
CA GLY A 144 -9.02 26.76 8.44
C GLY A 144 -7.94 26.99 7.37
N ILE A 145 -8.21 26.63 6.11
CA ILE A 145 -7.32 26.89 4.98
C ILE A 145 -8.04 27.82 4.00
N ASP A 146 -7.37 28.91 3.64
CA ASP A 146 -7.83 29.76 2.55
C ASP A 146 -7.54 29.07 1.21
N ARG A 147 -8.61 28.76 0.47
CA ARG A 147 -8.56 28.12 -0.85
C ARG A 147 -7.70 28.90 -1.85
N GLN A 148 -7.64 30.22 -1.75
CA GLN A 148 -6.86 31.07 -2.65
C GLN A 148 -5.34 30.89 -2.45
N GLN A 149 -4.92 30.35 -1.31
CA GLN A 149 -3.51 30.03 -1.03
C GLN A 149 -3.04 28.72 -1.66
N VAL A 150 -3.97 27.95 -2.24
CA VAL A 150 -3.69 26.63 -2.83
C VAL A 150 -3.77 26.71 -4.35
N ASP A 151 -2.61 26.78 -4.99
CA ASP A 151 -2.45 26.69 -6.44
C ASP A 151 -1.33 25.72 -6.82
N TYR A 152 -1.28 25.33 -8.09
CA TYR A 152 -0.34 24.34 -8.58
C TYR A 152 1.14 24.70 -8.31
N ASN A 153 1.54 25.96 -8.47
CA ASN A 153 2.91 26.40 -8.23
C ASN A 153 3.25 26.40 -6.74
N HIS A 154 2.30 26.78 -5.87
CA HIS A 154 2.46 26.69 -4.42
C HIS A 154 2.62 25.24 -3.94
N LEU A 155 1.90 24.29 -4.54
CA LEU A 155 2.09 22.86 -4.27
C LEU A 155 3.52 22.44 -4.62
N LEU A 156 4.02 22.80 -5.80
CA LEU A 156 5.38 22.45 -6.24
C LEU A 156 6.46 23.08 -5.35
N ARG A 157 6.35 24.38 -5.04
CA ARG A 157 7.28 25.08 -4.14
C ARG A 157 7.27 24.50 -2.73
N SER A 158 6.13 23.97 -2.27
CA SER A 158 6.04 23.26 -0.99
C SER A 158 6.86 21.96 -1.00
N LEU A 159 6.98 21.28 -2.15
CA LEU A 159 7.83 20.10 -2.30
C LEU A 159 9.31 20.46 -2.31
N ASP A 160 9.69 21.59 -2.92
CA ASP A 160 11.07 22.10 -2.87
C ASP A 160 11.50 22.33 -1.42
N PHE A 161 10.60 22.91 -0.60
CA PHE A 161 10.81 23.03 0.84
C PHE A 161 11.01 21.66 1.52
N LEU A 162 10.23 20.64 1.18
CA LEU A 162 10.44 19.28 1.74
C LEU A 162 11.78 18.68 1.31
N ILE A 163 12.21 18.89 0.06
CA ILE A 163 13.48 18.40 -0.46
C ILE A 163 14.64 19.04 0.30
N GLU A 164 14.58 20.36 0.50
CA GLU A 164 15.61 21.13 1.20
C GLU A 164 15.82 20.65 2.65
N HIS A 165 14.73 20.41 3.38
CA HIS A 165 14.76 20.07 4.81
C HIS A 165 14.62 18.58 5.10
N LYS A 166 14.67 17.72 4.06
CA LYS A 166 14.36 16.29 4.14
C LYS A 166 15.07 15.57 5.29
N ALA A 167 16.39 15.78 5.42
CA ALA A 167 17.22 15.06 6.39
C ALA A 167 16.78 15.32 7.83
N GLU A 168 16.38 16.56 8.14
CA GLU A 168 15.98 17.01 9.47
C GLU A 168 14.49 16.79 9.75
N LEU A 169 13.65 16.86 8.71
CA LEU A 169 12.20 16.67 8.84
C LEU A 169 11.82 15.21 9.08
N GLU A 170 12.37 14.25 8.34
CA GLU A 170 11.91 12.85 8.44
C GLU A 170 11.96 12.29 9.87
N PRO A 171 13.04 12.45 10.67
CA PRO A 171 13.07 11.96 12.04
C PRO A 171 12.03 12.65 12.92
N LYS A 172 11.81 13.95 12.73
CA LYS A 172 10.82 14.73 13.50
C LYS A 172 9.39 14.36 13.14
N LEU A 173 9.11 14.01 11.89
CA LEU A 173 7.80 13.57 11.43
C LEU A 173 7.51 12.13 11.83
N ALA A 174 8.53 11.26 11.83
CA ALA A 174 8.42 9.87 12.28
C ALA A 174 8.29 9.75 13.80
N TRP A 175 8.88 10.69 14.57
CA TRP A 175 8.94 10.60 16.03
C TRP A 175 7.57 10.45 16.73
N PRO A 176 6.56 11.30 16.46
CA PRO A 176 5.23 11.14 17.05
C PRO A 176 4.63 9.76 16.80
N ILE A 177 4.84 9.21 15.59
CA ILE A 177 4.33 7.89 15.21
C ILE A 177 5.05 6.78 15.98
N LEU A 178 6.38 6.91 16.13
CA LEU A 178 7.19 5.95 16.88
C LEU A 178 6.85 5.92 18.37
N THR A 179 6.49 7.06 18.95
CA THR A 179 6.13 7.16 20.37
C THR A 179 4.66 6.89 20.66
N LEU A 180 3.78 6.85 19.66
CA LEU A 180 2.33 6.67 19.87
C LEU A 180 2.00 5.36 20.61
N PHE A 181 2.82 4.33 20.44
CA PHE A 181 2.65 3.01 21.05
C PHE A 181 3.81 2.61 21.97
N ASP A 182 4.72 3.54 22.29
CA ASP A 182 5.94 3.28 23.10
C ASP A 182 6.73 2.03 22.65
N ALA A 183 6.73 1.75 21.35
CA ALA A 183 7.35 0.54 20.82
C ALA A 183 8.84 0.78 20.56
N PRO A 184 9.76 -0.04 21.11
CA PRO A 184 11.16 0.03 20.73
C PRO A 184 11.30 -0.28 19.24
N LEU A 185 12.10 0.52 18.55
CA LEU A 185 12.42 0.29 17.14
C LEU A 185 13.43 -0.86 17.04
N ASP A 186 12.88 -2.09 16.94
CA ASP A 186 13.64 -3.36 16.99
C ASP A 186 13.88 -4.03 15.63
N LEU A 187 13.07 -3.72 14.62
CA LEU A 187 13.08 -4.33 13.29
C LEU A 187 12.85 -3.23 12.26
N VAL A 188 13.72 -3.21 11.25
CA VAL A 188 13.70 -2.20 10.19
C VAL A 188 13.77 -2.93 8.85
N PHE A 189 12.71 -2.80 8.07
CA PHE A 189 12.72 -3.28 6.69
C PHE A 189 13.38 -2.25 5.80
N TYR A 190 14.24 -2.74 4.92
CA TYR A 190 14.82 -1.94 3.85
C TYR A 190 14.53 -2.62 2.53
N ASP A 191 13.71 -1.97 1.72
CA ASP A 191 13.41 -2.42 0.37
C ASP A 191 13.93 -1.42 -0.67
N LEU A 192 14.50 -1.96 -1.75
CA LEU A 192 14.94 -1.21 -2.92
C LEU A 192 14.01 -1.52 -4.08
N THR A 193 13.30 -0.50 -4.54
CA THR A 193 12.41 -0.56 -5.70
C THR A 193 12.87 0.42 -6.77
N SER A 194 12.63 0.09 -8.03
CA SER A 194 12.92 0.95 -9.17
C SER A 194 11.62 1.50 -9.75
N CYS A 195 11.59 2.79 -10.08
CA CYS A 195 10.51 3.41 -10.84
C CYS A 195 11.06 3.87 -12.18
N TYR A 196 10.55 3.30 -13.28
CA TYR A 196 10.92 3.76 -14.61
C TYR A 196 10.14 5.03 -14.98
N CYS A 197 10.73 5.82 -15.87
CA CYS A 197 10.14 7.04 -16.41
C CYS A 197 10.01 6.91 -17.92
N GLU A 198 8.84 7.20 -18.46
CA GLU A 198 8.58 7.24 -19.91
C GLU A 198 9.18 8.53 -20.50
N ILE A 199 10.50 8.60 -20.51
CA ILE A 199 11.28 9.70 -21.09
C ILE A 199 12.23 9.14 -22.15
N GLU A 200 12.47 9.93 -23.19
CA GLU A 200 13.30 9.48 -24.32
C GLU A 200 14.77 9.25 -23.96
N ARG A 201 15.29 10.02 -22.99
CA ARG A 201 16.73 10.05 -22.67
C ARG A 201 16.97 10.21 -21.18
N ALA A 202 17.93 9.45 -20.67
CA ALA A 202 18.45 9.58 -19.31
C ALA A 202 19.02 10.99 -19.03
N ASP A 203 19.02 11.40 -17.77
CA ASP A 203 19.50 12.71 -17.32
C ASP A 203 20.96 12.95 -17.72
N LYS A 204 21.82 11.94 -17.60
CA LYS A 204 23.23 12.01 -18.04
C LYS A 204 23.39 12.33 -19.53
N VAL A 205 22.44 11.93 -20.37
CA VAL A 205 22.44 12.19 -21.81
C VAL A 205 21.86 13.57 -22.11
N ARG A 206 20.81 13.99 -21.39
CA ARG A 206 20.16 15.29 -21.55
C ARG A 206 21.04 16.45 -21.08
N ASN A 207 21.79 16.23 -20.00
CA ASN A 207 22.65 17.22 -19.36
C ASN A 207 24.09 16.71 -19.24
N PRO A 208 24.81 16.52 -20.35
CA PRO A 208 26.18 15.99 -20.34
C PRO A 208 27.19 16.93 -19.65
N SER A 209 26.86 18.22 -19.57
CA SER A 209 27.65 19.27 -18.92
C SER A 209 27.17 19.63 -17.52
N SER A 210 26.31 18.82 -16.89
CA SER A 210 25.80 19.11 -15.54
C SER A 210 26.97 19.32 -14.59
N GLN A 211 27.21 20.61 -14.31
CA GLN A 211 28.02 21.10 -13.21
C GLN A 211 27.59 20.35 -11.94
N SER A 212 28.56 20.13 -11.07
CA SER A 212 28.60 19.34 -9.83
C SER A 212 27.39 19.40 -8.87
N ASP A 213 26.39 20.23 -9.14
CA ASP A 213 25.43 20.68 -8.14
C ASP A 213 24.02 20.08 -8.31
N LYS A 214 23.74 19.33 -9.40
CA LYS A 214 22.47 18.60 -9.55
C LYS A 214 22.68 17.11 -9.82
N PRO A 215 22.16 16.21 -8.96
CA PRO A 215 22.29 14.76 -9.17
C PRO A 215 21.51 14.34 -10.43
N THR A 216 22.12 13.51 -11.28
CA THR A 216 21.45 12.85 -12.40
C THR A 216 20.72 11.62 -11.86
N LEU A 217 19.39 11.71 -11.71
CA LEU A 217 18.60 10.67 -11.06
C LEU A 217 18.01 9.68 -12.07
N GLN A 218 17.41 10.18 -13.15
CA GLN A 218 16.69 9.36 -14.13
C GLN A 218 17.66 8.76 -15.13
N ASN A 219 18.23 7.59 -14.83
CA ASN A 219 19.27 6.95 -15.62
C ASN A 219 18.96 5.48 -15.90
N TYR A 220 19.60 4.90 -16.91
CA TYR A 220 19.46 3.47 -17.19
C TYR A 220 20.16 2.63 -16.12
N GLY A 221 19.53 1.53 -15.70
CA GLY A 221 20.14 0.56 -14.79
C GLY A 221 19.59 -0.84 -14.99
N TYR A 222 19.63 -1.64 -13.92
CA TYR A 222 19.08 -2.99 -13.96
C TYR A 222 17.56 -2.94 -14.13
N ASP A 223 17.11 -3.34 -15.32
CA ASP A 223 15.73 -3.22 -15.76
C ASP A 223 14.93 -4.46 -15.33
N ARG A 224 14.36 -4.38 -14.13
CA ARG A 224 13.54 -5.44 -13.53
C ARG A 224 12.29 -5.74 -14.35
N ASP A 225 11.73 -4.71 -14.99
CA ASP A 225 10.48 -4.76 -15.75
C ASP A 225 10.68 -4.92 -17.27
N HIS A 226 11.94 -4.98 -17.73
CA HIS A 226 12.31 -5.03 -19.15
C HIS A 226 11.70 -3.87 -19.98
N SER A 227 11.55 -2.71 -19.35
CA SER A 227 11.00 -1.48 -19.93
C SER A 227 11.90 -0.83 -20.98
N GLY A 228 13.22 -0.97 -20.87
CA GLY A 228 14.21 -0.23 -21.65
C GLY A 228 14.22 1.27 -21.35
N CYS A 229 13.56 1.72 -20.27
CA CYS A 229 13.39 3.12 -19.91
C CYS A 229 14.43 3.58 -18.87
N PRO A 230 14.77 4.88 -18.82
CA PRO A 230 15.46 5.45 -17.66
C PRO A 230 14.64 5.25 -16.38
N GLN A 231 15.31 5.09 -15.25
CA GLN A 231 14.67 4.81 -13.97
C GLN A 231 15.32 5.59 -12.83
N VAL A 232 14.64 5.62 -11.69
CA VAL A 232 15.16 6.03 -10.39
C VAL A 232 15.06 4.87 -9.42
N VAL A 233 16.01 4.76 -8.50
CA VAL A 233 16.00 3.76 -7.44
C VAL A 233 15.53 4.40 -6.14
N LEU A 234 14.51 3.83 -5.51
CA LEU A 234 13.94 4.27 -4.25
C LEU A 234 14.25 3.25 -3.17
N GLY A 235 14.84 3.71 -2.08
CA GLY A 235 14.96 2.95 -0.84
C GLY A 235 13.96 3.43 0.18
N LEU A 236 13.17 2.50 0.72
CA LEU A 236 12.23 2.79 1.80
C LEU A 236 12.66 2.07 3.06
N VAL A 237 12.78 2.82 4.14
CA VAL A 237 13.09 2.31 5.48
C VAL A 237 11.80 2.37 6.29
N MET A 238 11.35 1.26 6.85
CA MET A 238 10.10 1.19 7.61
C MET A 238 10.24 0.35 8.88
N THR A 239 9.36 0.58 9.84
CA THR A 239 9.24 -0.22 11.07
C THR A 239 8.68 -1.62 10.77
N LYS A 240 8.67 -2.48 11.79
CA LYS A 240 8.03 -3.81 11.74
C LYS A 240 6.56 -3.79 11.27
N ASP A 241 5.85 -2.70 11.58
CA ASP A 241 4.42 -2.54 11.30
C ASP A 241 4.18 -1.88 9.94
N GLY A 242 5.24 -1.72 9.12
CA GLY A 242 5.17 -1.11 7.80
C GLY A 242 5.12 0.42 7.81
N ILE A 243 5.42 1.06 8.94
CA ILE A 243 5.40 2.52 9.05
C ILE A 243 6.68 3.10 8.45
N PRO A 244 6.61 3.97 7.43
CA PRO A 244 7.80 4.54 6.81
C PRO A 244 8.51 5.52 7.75
N LEU A 245 9.82 5.35 7.90
CA LEU A 245 10.70 6.21 8.71
C LEU A 245 11.38 7.27 7.87
N CYS A 246 11.98 6.83 6.76
CA CYS A 246 12.65 7.69 5.80
C CYS A 246 12.76 7.00 4.46
N HIS A 247 13.03 7.78 3.43
CA HIS A 247 13.30 7.27 2.09
C HIS A 247 14.65 7.77 1.57
N GLN A 248 15.22 7.11 0.58
CA GLN A 248 16.36 7.58 -0.17
C GLN A 248 16.08 7.44 -1.67
N VAL A 249 16.54 8.42 -2.45
CA VAL A 249 16.40 8.44 -3.90
C VAL A 249 17.79 8.38 -4.49
N PHE A 250 18.01 7.41 -5.37
CA PHE A 250 19.29 7.16 -6.02
C PHE A 250 19.16 7.17 -7.54
N PRO A 251 20.26 7.46 -8.25
CA PRO A 251 20.33 7.29 -9.70
C PRO A 251 19.95 5.89 -10.16
N GLY A 252 19.30 5.79 -11.32
CA GLY A 252 18.81 4.52 -11.85
C GLY A 252 19.86 3.42 -12.06
N GLU A 253 21.11 3.79 -12.29
CA GLU A 253 22.25 2.86 -12.43
C GLU A 253 22.79 2.31 -11.11
N THR A 254 22.28 2.80 -9.98
CA THR A 254 22.85 2.48 -8.67
C THR A 254 22.59 1.01 -8.32
N THR A 255 23.63 0.32 -7.87
CA THR A 255 23.53 -1.08 -7.47
C THR A 255 23.22 -1.24 -5.99
N ASP A 256 22.29 -2.14 -5.72
CA ASP A 256 21.79 -2.59 -4.42
C ASP A 256 22.89 -2.74 -3.34
N LYS A 257 24.01 -3.36 -3.71
CA LYS A 257 25.10 -3.68 -2.76
C LYS A 257 25.83 -2.45 -2.24
N ALA A 258 26.05 -1.43 -3.08
CA ALA A 258 26.84 -0.25 -2.73
C ALA A 258 26.09 0.71 -1.80
N ILE A 259 24.76 0.74 -1.90
CA ILE A 259 23.90 1.65 -1.15
C ILE A 259 23.72 1.18 0.29
N PHE A 260 23.58 -0.13 0.49
CA PHE A 260 23.11 -0.72 1.73
C PHE A 260 23.84 -0.20 2.98
N ARG A 261 25.18 -0.20 2.96
CA ARG A 261 26.01 0.33 4.06
C ARG A 261 25.66 1.78 4.41
N LYS A 262 25.52 2.63 3.41
CA LYS A 262 25.24 4.06 3.60
C LYS A 262 23.88 4.26 4.28
N VAL A 263 22.86 3.51 3.84
CA VAL A 263 21.51 3.61 4.41
C VAL A 263 21.49 3.15 5.86
N ILE A 264 22.08 2.00 6.16
CA ILE A 264 22.07 1.47 7.52
C ILE A 264 22.76 2.41 8.51
N LEU A 265 23.90 3.01 8.12
CA LEU A 265 24.60 3.99 8.94
C LEU A 265 23.78 5.29 9.10
N ASP A 266 23.11 5.75 8.04
CA ASP A 266 22.20 6.91 8.08
C ASP A 266 21.03 6.67 9.05
N VAL A 267 20.38 5.51 8.96
CA VAL A 267 19.26 5.14 9.83
C VAL A 267 19.69 5.07 11.29
N LYS A 268 20.83 4.42 11.58
CA LYS A 268 21.37 4.34 12.95
C LYS A 268 21.74 5.72 13.52
N ALA A 269 22.18 6.65 12.67
CA ALA A 269 22.52 8.00 13.09
C ALA A 269 21.28 8.88 13.37
N ARG A 270 20.19 8.65 12.62
CA ARG A 270 19.00 9.53 12.63
C ARG A 270 17.87 9.06 13.53
N PHE A 271 17.80 7.77 13.82
CA PHE A 271 16.72 7.15 14.58
C PHE A 271 17.24 6.39 15.80
N PRO A 272 16.50 6.37 16.93
CA PRO A 272 16.90 5.66 18.15
C PRO A 272 16.70 4.14 18.00
N VAL A 273 17.46 3.52 17.10
CA VAL A 273 17.38 2.08 16.83
C VAL A 273 18.13 1.34 17.93
N GLN A 274 17.39 0.66 18.82
CA GLN A 274 17.99 -0.14 19.90
C GLN A 274 18.45 -1.51 19.39
N ARG A 275 17.62 -2.11 18.53
CA ARG A 275 17.91 -3.35 17.81
C ARG A 275 17.51 -3.10 16.37
N CYS A 276 18.42 -3.31 15.42
CA CYS A 276 18.03 -3.31 14.01
C CYS A 276 18.08 -4.76 13.60
N VAL A 277 16.95 -5.34 13.24
CA VAL A 277 16.95 -6.55 12.42
C VAL A 277 16.71 -6.07 10.99
N VAL A 278 17.72 -6.20 10.14
CA VAL A 278 17.56 -5.90 8.71
C VAL A 278 16.94 -7.10 8.03
N VAL A 279 15.80 -6.88 7.40
CA VAL A 279 15.17 -7.82 6.47
C VAL A 279 15.31 -7.29 5.05
N SER A 280 15.82 -8.12 4.16
CA SER A 280 16.18 -7.72 2.80
C SER A 280 16.15 -8.91 1.84
N ASP A 281 15.82 -8.66 0.57
CA ASP A 281 15.81 -9.70 -0.46
C ASP A 281 17.22 -10.27 -0.75
N ARG A 282 17.24 -11.47 -1.30
CA ARG A 282 18.40 -12.33 -1.58
C ARG A 282 19.52 -11.66 -2.38
N GLY A 283 19.21 -10.61 -3.14
CA GLY A 283 20.17 -9.89 -4.00
C GLY A 283 20.99 -8.80 -3.29
N LEU A 284 20.48 -8.28 -2.17
CA LEU A 284 20.98 -7.05 -1.52
C LEU A 284 22.15 -7.31 -0.57
N LEU A 285 22.20 -8.48 0.06
CA LEU A 285 23.15 -8.76 1.14
C LEU A 285 24.28 -9.69 0.69
N SER A 286 25.33 -9.09 0.11
CA SER A 286 26.64 -9.71 -0.07
C SER A 286 27.28 -10.05 1.28
N GLN A 287 28.34 -10.88 1.28
CA GLN A 287 29.13 -11.13 2.48
C GLN A 287 29.68 -9.83 3.09
N ASP A 288 30.13 -8.88 2.25
CA ASP A 288 30.59 -7.57 2.69
C ASP A 288 29.49 -6.78 3.42
N ASN A 289 28.26 -6.80 2.91
CA ASN A 289 27.13 -6.11 3.55
C ASN A 289 26.73 -6.75 4.89
N LEU A 290 26.92 -8.06 5.04
CA LEU A 290 26.71 -8.74 6.32
C LEU A 290 27.82 -8.42 7.33
N ALA A 291 29.07 -8.26 6.87
CA ALA A 291 30.17 -7.82 7.73
C ALA A 291 29.91 -6.40 8.26
N VAL A 292 29.40 -5.50 7.42
CA VAL A 292 28.98 -4.14 7.82
C VAL A 292 27.90 -4.17 8.90
N LEU A 293 26.93 -5.09 8.81
CA LEU A 293 25.91 -5.25 9.85
C LEU A 293 26.52 -5.72 11.18
N GLY A 294 27.48 -6.65 11.11
CA GLY A 294 28.26 -7.08 12.26
C GLY A 294 29.06 -5.93 12.91
N GLU A 295 29.77 -5.12 12.11
CA GLU A 295 30.49 -3.93 12.57
C GLU A 295 29.55 -2.90 13.22
N ALA A 296 28.36 -2.73 12.65
CA ALA A 296 27.34 -1.83 13.18
C ALA A 296 26.60 -2.39 14.41
N GLN A 297 26.93 -3.61 14.85
CA GLN A 297 26.26 -4.33 15.95
C GLN A 297 24.74 -4.46 15.70
N LEU A 298 24.36 -4.71 14.45
CA LEU A 298 22.97 -4.86 14.05
C LEU A 298 22.69 -6.33 13.76
N ASP A 299 21.51 -6.77 14.18
CA ASP A 299 21.00 -8.08 13.81
C ASP A 299 20.46 -8.07 12.37
N TYR A 300 20.30 -9.26 11.80
CA TYR A 300 19.63 -9.39 10.51
C TYR A 300 18.85 -10.68 10.38
N ILE A 301 17.90 -10.68 9.45
CA ILE A 301 17.22 -11.87 8.94
C ILE A 301 17.26 -11.79 7.41
N VAL A 302 17.94 -12.74 6.77
CA VAL A 302 18.21 -12.66 5.33
C VAL A 302 17.89 -13.97 4.66
N ALA A 303 17.18 -13.92 3.54
CA ALA A 303 16.98 -15.12 2.76
C ALA A 303 18.26 -15.51 2.04
N ARG A 304 18.60 -16.80 2.11
CA ARG A 304 19.72 -17.38 1.38
C ARG A 304 19.24 -18.10 0.12
N PRO A 305 19.98 -17.99 -1.00
CA PRO A 305 19.68 -18.78 -2.18
C PRO A 305 19.85 -20.27 -1.85
N LEU A 306 18.86 -21.08 -2.22
CA LEU A 306 18.89 -22.54 -2.03
C LEU A 306 19.74 -23.26 -3.09
N ARG A 307 20.33 -22.51 -4.02
CA ARG A 307 21.06 -23.03 -5.20
C ARG A 307 22.41 -22.36 -5.29
N HIS A 308 23.40 -23.09 -5.79
CA HIS A 308 24.78 -22.60 -5.98
C HIS A 308 25.42 -22.01 -4.71
N ASN A 309 24.96 -22.43 -3.52
CA ASN A 309 25.53 -22.06 -2.22
C ASN A 309 25.69 -23.32 -1.37
N LEU A 310 26.93 -23.61 -0.97
CA LEU A 310 27.28 -24.84 -0.26
C LEU A 310 26.68 -24.88 1.16
N ILE A 311 26.73 -23.77 1.89
CA ILE A 311 26.18 -23.67 3.25
C ILE A 311 24.67 -23.82 3.22
N SER A 312 23.99 -23.21 2.23
CA SER A 312 22.55 -23.43 2.04
C SER A 312 22.23 -24.91 1.78
N ARG A 313 23.07 -25.60 0.99
CA ARG A 313 22.89 -27.04 0.74
C ARG A 313 23.00 -27.85 2.02
N GLN A 314 24.04 -27.58 2.81
CA GLN A 314 24.28 -28.23 4.10
C GLN A 314 23.13 -27.97 5.09
N ALA A 315 22.64 -26.73 5.20
CA ALA A 315 21.53 -26.38 6.09
C ALA A 315 20.25 -27.14 5.76
N ILE A 316 19.89 -27.19 4.47
CA ILE A 316 18.70 -27.90 4.00
C ILE A 316 18.84 -29.42 4.17
N GLN A 317 20.04 -29.97 3.98
CA GLN A 317 20.31 -31.40 4.19
C GLN A 317 20.25 -31.77 5.67
N ALA A 318 20.82 -30.93 6.54
CA ALA A 318 20.81 -31.15 7.99
C ALA A 318 19.39 -31.20 8.55
N THR A 319 18.47 -30.37 8.07
CA THR A 319 17.06 -30.37 8.53
C THR A 319 16.15 -31.30 7.73
N ALA A 320 16.65 -31.97 6.67
CA ALA A 320 15.81 -32.72 5.73
C ALA A 320 15.02 -33.85 6.38
N GLN A 321 15.65 -34.61 7.28
CA GLN A 321 15.02 -35.75 7.95
C GLN A 321 13.91 -35.29 8.89
N ASP A 322 14.13 -34.24 9.67
CA ASP A 322 13.15 -33.72 10.62
C ASP A 322 11.93 -33.11 9.93
N VAL A 323 12.15 -32.39 8.82
CA VAL A 323 11.07 -31.87 7.98
C VAL A 323 10.25 -33.03 7.39
N GLN A 324 10.91 -34.07 6.89
CA GLN A 324 10.22 -35.25 6.35
C GLN A 324 9.45 -36.02 7.43
N ALA A 325 10.01 -36.16 8.63
CA ALA A 325 9.33 -36.78 9.77
C ALA A 325 8.05 -36.01 10.15
N GLN A 326 8.13 -34.67 10.18
CA GLN A 326 6.96 -33.82 10.43
C GLN A 326 5.88 -34.01 9.36
N ILE A 327 6.25 -34.04 8.08
CA ILE A 327 5.32 -34.26 6.97
C ILE A 327 4.64 -35.64 7.08
N LYS A 328 5.38 -36.67 7.47
CA LYS A 328 4.82 -38.02 7.69
C LYS A 328 3.81 -38.03 8.83
N ARG A 329 4.09 -37.32 9.92
CA ARG A 329 3.19 -37.19 11.08
C ARG A 329 1.87 -36.50 10.71
N TRP A 330 1.92 -35.39 9.99
CA TRP A 330 0.70 -34.73 9.52
C TRP A 330 -0.17 -35.65 8.64
N LYS A 331 0.47 -36.50 7.83
CA LYS A 331 -0.25 -37.49 7.01
C LYS A 331 -0.85 -38.63 7.82
N SER A 332 -0.17 -39.13 8.85
CA SER A 332 -0.70 -40.19 9.71
C SER A 332 -1.89 -39.71 10.53
N ASP A 333 -1.83 -38.46 10.99
CA ASP A 333 -2.78 -37.91 11.96
C ASP A 333 -3.98 -37.21 11.24
N GLY A 334 -4.08 -37.36 9.92
CA GLY A 334 -5.17 -36.77 9.12
C GLY A 334 -5.17 -35.25 9.05
N THR A 335 -4.06 -34.60 9.40
CA THR A 335 -3.97 -33.14 9.44
C THR A 335 -4.02 -32.55 8.02
N PRO A 336 -4.90 -31.55 7.75
CA PRO A 336 -4.92 -30.87 6.47
C PRO A 336 -3.58 -30.17 6.20
N LEU A 337 -2.81 -30.68 5.24
CA LEU A 337 -1.45 -30.20 4.95
C LEU A 337 -1.40 -28.76 4.42
N GLU A 338 -2.50 -28.28 3.84
CA GLU A 338 -2.54 -27.03 3.06
C GLU A 338 -2.25 -25.78 3.90
N GLU A 339 -2.55 -25.84 5.20
CA GLU A 339 -2.29 -24.75 6.15
C GLU A 339 -1.06 -25.02 7.04
N GLN A 340 -0.35 -26.14 6.84
CA GLN A 340 0.73 -26.53 7.73
C GLN A 340 2.06 -25.92 7.33
N GLU A 341 2.69 -25.32 8.32
CA GLU A 341 4.04 -24.78 8.25
C GLU A 341 4.93 -25.49 9.28
N CYS A 342 6.18 -25.75 8.90
CA CYS A 342 7.18 -26.33 9.78
C CYS A 342 8.44 -25.48 9.77
N PHE A 343 9.02 -25.30 10.96
CA PHE A 343 10.22 -24.52 11.17
C PHE A 343 11.28 -25.43 11.80
N ARG A 344 12.49 -25.39 11.25
CA ARG A 344 13.65 -26.08 11.81
C ARG A 344 14.82 -25.12 11.88
N GLU A 345 15.65 -25.31 12.89
CA GLU A 345 16.84 -24.51 13.09
C GLU A 345 18.07 -25.39 12.94
N VAL A 346 19.13 -24.82 12.38
CA VAL A 346 20.44 -25.44 12.35
C VAL A 346 21.51 -24.37 12.51
N THR A 347 22.57 -24.67 13.25
CA THR A 347 23.75 -23.82 13.35
C THR A 347 24.89 -24.43 12.54
N LEU A 348 25.42 -23.68 11.58
CA LEU A 348 26.54 -24.08 10.72
C LEU A 348 27.59 -22.97 10.69
N ASP A 349 28.86 -23.30 10.87
CA ASP A 349 29.97 -22.34 10.96
C ASP A 349 29.71 -21.18 11.94
N GLY A 350 29.09 -21.48 13.09
CA GLY A 350 28.71 -20.46 14.08
C GLY A 350 27.59 -19.51 13.66
N ARG A 351 26.95 -19.74 12.52
CA ARG A 351 25.81 -18.96 12.00
C ARG A 351 24.52 -19.74 12.18
N ARG A 352 23.46 -19.04 12.59
CA ARG A 352 22.13 -19.61 12.81
C ARG A 352 21.29 -19.53 11.53
N PHE A 353 20.72 -20.66 11.15
CA PHE A 353 19.84 -20.80 9.99
C PHE A 353 18.47 -21.33 10.41
N VAL A 354 17.42 -20.74 9.83
CA VAL A 354 16.05 -21.20 9.98
C VAL A 354 15.53 -21.69 8.63
N VAL A 355 15.08 -22.95 8.60
CA VAL A 355 14.42 -23.57 7.46
C VAL A 355 12.92 -23.60 7.71
N ALA A 356 12.17 -22.84 6.92
CA ALA A 356 10.72 -22.93 6.88
C ALA A 356 10.28 -23.87 5.75
N TYR A 357 9.21 -24.63 5.97
CA TYR A 357 8.55 -25.45 4.97
C TYR A 357 7.05 -25.18 4.98
N LYS A 358 6.48 -24.85 3.82
CA LYS A 358 5.03 -24.72 3.61
C LYS A 358 4.54 -25.72 2.57
N ALA A 359 3.62 -26.60 2.96
CA ALA A 359 3.24 -27.73 2.12
C ALA A 359 2.46 -27.29 0.86
N GLU A 360 1.65 -26.24 0.95
CA GLU A 360 0.94 -25.67 -0.20
C GLU A 360 1.92 -25.17 -1.26
N ILE A 361 2.90 -24.34 -0.87
CA ILE A 361 3.93 -23.83 -1.78
C ILE A 361 4.73 -24.99 -2.39
N ALA A 362 5.05 -26.02 -1.61
CA ALA A 362 5.74 -27.20 -2.11
C ALA A 362 4.95 -27.91 -3.21
N ARG A 363 3.64 -28.11 -3.00
CA ARG A 363 2.74 -28.73 -3.97
C ARG A 363 2.62 -27.91 -5.24
N GLN A 364 2.43 -26.60 -5.12
CA GLN A 364 2.31 -25.68 -6.26
C GLN A 364 3.62 -25.64 -7.07
N THR A 365 4.76 -25.49 -6.41
CA THR A 365 6.09 -25.44 -7.04
C THR A 365 6.39 -26.75 -7.77
N LYS A 366 6.15 -27.90 -7.11
CA LYS A 366 6.30 -29.22 -7.71
C LYS A 366 5.42 -29.40 -8.96
N LYS A 367 4.13 -29.07 -8.87
CA LYS A 367 3.17 -29.19 -9.99
C LYS A 367 3.59 -28.35 -11.19
N THR A 368 3.97 -27.10 -10.95
CA THR A 368 4.45 -26.18 -11.99
C THR A 368 5.73 -26.70 -12.62
N ARG A 369 6.71 -27.16 -11.83
CA ARG A 369 7.95 -27.74 -12.34
C ARG A 369 7.69 -28.99 -13.18
N GLN A 370 6.87 -29.92 -12.70
CA GLN A 370 6.53 -31.15 -13.43
C GLN A 370 5.88 -30.87 -14.79
N ARG A 371 4.95 -29.92 -14.86
CA ARG A 371 4.36 -29.47 -16.14
C ARG A 371 5.41 -28.95 -17.10
N LYS A 372 6.30 -28.06 -16.64
CA LYS A 372 7.39 -27.50 -17.47
C LYS A 372 8.34 -28.59 -17.96
N LEU A 373 8.72 -29.53 -17.09
CA LEU A 373 9.60 -30.65 -17.46
C LEU A 373 8.94 -31.63 -18.42
N ALA A 374 7.64 -31.91 -18.29
CA ALA A 374 6.92 -32.78 -19.23
C ALA A 374 6.94 -32.20 -20.65
N VAL A 375 6.58 -30.91 -20.79
CA VAL A 375 6.60 -30.20 -22.08
C VAL A 375 8.01 -30.18 -22.68
N ALA A 376 9.02 -29.86 -21.87
CA ALA A 376 10.41 -29.81 -22.35
C ALA A 376 10.94 -31.20 -22.75
N THR A 377 10.61 -32.24 -21.98
CA THR A 377 11.04 -33.62 -22.28
C THR A 377 10.43 -34.11 -23.58
N GLU A 378 9.15 -33.84 -23.82
CA GLU A 378 8.50 -34.21 -25.08
C GLU A 378 9.08 -33.44 -26.27
N TYR A 379 9.36 -32.14 -26.09
CA TYR A 379 10.03 -31.34 -27.10
C TYR A 379 11.44 -31.87 -27.45
N ILE A 380 12.24 -32.19 -26.44
CA ILE A 380 13.58 -32.76 -26.62
C ILE A 380 13.49 -34.10 -27.34
N ARG A 381 12.59 -35.00 -26.90
CA ARG A 381 12.39 -36.31 -27.52
C ARG A 381 12.01 -36.16 -29.00
N GLY A 382 11.05 -35.29 -29.31
CA GLY A 382 10.65 -35.02 -30.69
C GLY A 382 11.78 -34.46 -31.56
N ARG A 383 12.67 -33.62 -30.99
CA ARG A 383 13.86 -33.12 -31.71
C ARG A 383 14.91 -34.19 -31.96
N LEU A 384 15.22 -35.02 -30.95
CA LEU A 384 16.17 -36.12 -31.08
C LEU A 384 15.65 -37.20 -32.06
N ALA A 385 14.37 -37.51 -32.02
CA ALA A 385 13.74 -38.44 -32.98
C ALA A 385 13.83 -37.94 -34.42
N ARG A 386 13.71 -36.62 -34.66
CA ARG A 386 13.90 -36.04 -36.00
C ARG A 386 15.33 -36.20 -36.52
N LEU A 387 16.34 -36.08 -35.64
CA LEU A 387 17.74 -36.35 -36.01
C LEU A 387 17.97 -37.82 -36.34
N GLN A 388 17.46 -38.74 -35.50
CA GLN A 388 17.57 -40.17 -35.75
C GLN A 388 16.89 -40.58 -37.07
N ASN A 389 15.70 -40.05 -37.33
CA ASN A 389 14.98 -40.31 -38.59
C ASN A 389 15.76 -39.83 -39.82
N GLN A 390 16.49 -38.71 -39.71
CA GLN A 390 17.37 -38.22 -40.78
C GLN A 390 18.55 -39.16 -41.04
N GLU A 391 19.17 -39.70 -39.99
CA GLU A 391 20.23 -40.71 -40.11
C GLU A 391 19.73 -42.01 -40.78
N THR A 392 18.44 -42.35 -40.57
CA THR A 392 17.80 -43.51 -41.21
C THR A 392 17.18 -43.23 -42.60
N GLY A 393 17.37 -42.03 -43.17
CA GLY A 393 16.91 -41.68 -44.52
C GLY A 393 15.45 -41.19 -44.63
N LEU A 394 14.77 -40.96 -43.50
CA LEU A 394 13.40 -40.42 -43.44
C LEU A 394 13.45 -38.89 -43.30
N HIS A 395 13.33 -38.18 -44.42
CA HIS A 395 13.34 -36.71 -44.44
C HIS A 395 11.97 -36.11 -44.13
N MET A 396 11.92 -35.29 -43.08
CA MET A 396 10.74 -34.49 -42.70
C MET A 396 10.85 -33.06 -43.28
N PRO A 397 9.73 -32.36 -43.57
CA PRO A 397 9.77 -30.99 -44.06
C PRO A 397 10.46 -30.01 -43.09
N GLY A 398 11.31 -29.13 -43.61
CA GLY A 398 12.00 -28.05 -42.88
C GLY A 398 13.53 -28.12 -42.93
N LYS A 399 14.21 -27.08 -42.39
CA LYS A 399 15.68 -27.01 -42.32
C LYS A 399 16.24 -28.13 -41.44
N THR A 400 17.12 -28.93 -42.02
CA THR A 400 17.92 -29.97 -41.36
C THR A 400 18.96 -29.30 -40.46
N LEU A 401 19.05 -29.74 -39.19
CA LEU A 401 20.09 -29.31 -38.26
C LEU A 401 21.04 -30.49 -38.04
N THR A 402 22.32 -30.22 -37.97
CA THR A 402 23.34 -31.19 -37.54
C THR A 402 23.25 -31.44 -36.03
N HIS A 403 23.94 -32.46 -35.53
CA HIS A 403 24.02 -32.74 -34.09
C HIS A 403 24.55 -31.54 -33.28
N PRO A 404 25.65 -30.85 -33.67
CA PRO A 404 26.11 -29.65 -32.99
C PRO A 404 25.08 -28.50 -33.02
N GLU A 405 24.45 -28.23 -34.16
CA GLU A 405 23.42 -27.18 -34.26
C GLU A 405 22.19 -27.51 -33.41
N THR A 406 21.83 -28.79 -33.30
CA THR A 406 20.72 -29.24 -32.46
C THR A 406 21.06 -29.10 -30.97
N LEU A 407 22.31 -29.38 -30.58
CA LEU A 407 22.77 -29.13 -29.22
C LEU A 407 22.62 -27.65 -28.85
N VAL A 408 23.09 -26.74 -29.70
CA VAL A 408 22.95 -25.28 -29.48
C VAL A 408 21.47 -24.89 -29.42
N HIS A 409 20.65 -25.40 -30.33
CA HIS A 409 19.21 -25.14 -30.34
C HIS A 409 18.54 -25.62 -29.04
N LEU A 410 18.86 -26.82 -28.56
CA LEU A 410 18.31 -27.36 -27.31
C LEU A 410 18.82 -26.58 -26.10
N HIS A 411 20.09 -26.16 -26.11
CA HIS A 411 20.65 -25.28 -25.09
C HIS A 411 19.86 -23.97 -24.99
N ASP A 412 19.65 -23.28 -26.12
CA ASP A 412 18.89 -22.03 -26.17
C ASP A 412 17.42 -22.22 -25.78
N TYR A 413 16.79 -23.31 -26.22
CA TYR A 413 15.43 -23.66 -25.85
C TYR A 413 15.27 -23.80 -24.33
N LEU A 414 16.20 -24.51 -23.68
CA LEU A 414 16.21 -24.73 -22.25
C LEU A 414 16.59 -23.46 -21.48
N LYS A 415 17.56 -22.69 -21.97
CA LYS A 415 18.03 -21.44 -21.35
C LYS A 415 16.91 -20.40 -21.30
N LYS A 416 16.23 -20.18 -22.43
CA LYS A 416 15.07 -19.25 -22.53
C LYS A 416 13.93 -19.62 -21.57
N ARG A 417 13.79 -20.90 -21.20
CA ARG A 417 12.75 -21.41 -20.30
C ARG A 417 13.24 -21.63 -18.86
N GLN A 418 14.49 -21.29 -18.55
CA GLN A 418 15.13 -21.52 -17.26
C GLN A 418 15.15 -23.01 -16.85
N LEU A 419 15.26 -23.91 -17.83
CA LEU A 419 15.24 -25.37 -17.62
C LEU A 419 16.61 -26.04 -17.76
N SER A 420 17.66 -25.28 -18.11
CA SER A 420 18.99 -25.83 -18.40
C SER A 420 19.55 -26.71 -17.27
N ARG A 421 19.24 -26.42 -16.00
CA ARG A 421 19.73 -27.18 -14.84
C ARG A 421 19.14 -28.58 -14.68
N TYR A 422 18.05 -28.90 -15.38
CA TYR A 422 17.36 -30.19 -15.24
C TYR A 422 17.81 -31.23 -16.27
N TYR A 423 18.73 -30.83 -17.16
CA TYR A 423 19.20 -31.63 -18.27
C TYR A 423 20.70 -31.46 -18.45
N GLN A 424 21.39 -32.53 -18.80
CA GLN A 424 22.78 -32.53 -19.20
C GLN A 424 22.85 -32.70 -20.71
N LEU A 425 23.23 -31.62 -21.39
CA LEU A 425 23.46 -31.60 -22.84
C LEU A 425 24.93 -31.87 -23.12
N ARG A 426 25.22 -32.86 -23.96
CA ARG A 426 26.58 -33.19 -24.41
C ARG A 426 26.58 -33.76 -25.82
N LEU A 427 27.74 -33.76 -26.46
CA LEU A 427 28.00 -34.63 -27.60
C LEU A 427 28.63 -35.92 -27.09
N ASP A 428 28.19 -37.07 -27.58
CA ASP A 428 28.84 -38.35 -27.31
C ASP A 428 30.17 -38.47 -28.08
N GLN A 429 30.91 -39.56 -27.86
CA GLN A 429 32.20 -39.83 -28.53
C GLN A 429 32.07 -39.94 -30.06
N GLN A 430 30.85 -40.10 -30.57
CA GLN A 430 30.52 -40.23 -31.99
C GLN A 430 29.98 -38.91 -32.57
N GLY A 431 29.99 -37.82 -31.79
CA GLY A 431 29.54 -36.50 -32.20
C GLY A 431 28.01 -36.33 -32.20
N ARG A 432 27.26 -37.26 -31.60
CA ARG A 432 25.79 -37.20 -31.53
C ARG A 432 25.32 -36.46 -30.29
N VAL A 433 24.27 -35.65 -30.43
CA VAL A 433 23.70 -34.93 -29.28
C VAL A 433 22.97 -35.89 -28.34
N ALA A 434 23.34 -35.84 -27.07
CA ALA A 434 22.66 -36.50 -25.97
C ALA A 434 22.10 -35.45 -25.01
N CYS A 435 20.88 -35.68 -24.54
CA CYS A 435 20.20 -34.83 -23.57
C CYS A 435 19.58 -35.72 -22.49
N ASP A 436 20.27 -35.86 -21.37
CA ASP A 436 19.81 -36.71 -20.27
C ASP A 436 19.24 -35.86 -19.12
N PRO A 437 18.26 -36.39 -18.36
CA PRO A 437 17.90 -35.86 -17.06
C PRO A 437 19.10 -35.64 -16.14
N ASP A 438 19.22 -34.44 -15.58
CA ASP A 438 20.11 -34.22 -14.44
C ASP A 438 19.40 -34.68 -13.14
N GLU A 439 19.59 -35.95 -12.80
CA GLU A 439 18.93 -36.57 -11.63
C GLU A 439 19.36 -35.95 -10.30
N GLU A 440 20.60 -35.49 -10.17
CA GLU A 440 21.08 -34.82 -8.95
C GLU A 440 20.33 -33.50 -8.74
N ASN A 441 20.30 -32.64 -9.78
CA ASN A 441 19.60 -31.37 -9.71
C ASN A 441 18.08 -31.55 -9.56
N ARG A 442 17.49 -32.58 -10.20
CA ARG A 442 16.06 -32.90 -10.02
C ARG A 442 15.73 -33.32 -8.59
N ARG A 443 16.57 -34.17 -7.96
CA ARG A 443 16.42 -34.56 -6.56
C ARG A 443 16.58 -33.37 -5.63
N TRP A 444 17.56 -32.50 -5.90
CA TRP A 444 17.75 -31.26 -5.15
C TRP A 444 16.51 -30.37 -5.22
N GLU A 445 15.97 -30.15 -6.42
CA GLU A 445 14.80 -29.30 -6.65
C GLU A 445 13.52 -29.85 -5.98
N LEU A 446 13.38 -31.18 -5.90
CA LEU A 446 12.33 -31.81 -5.09
C LEU A 446 12.54 -31.60 -3.59
N LEU A 447 13.80 -31.64 -3.12
CA LEU A 447 14.11 -31.46 -1.71
C LEU A 447 13.84 -30.04 -1.21
N ILE A 448 14.03 -29.02 -2.06
CA ILE A 448 13.84 -27.61 -1.71
C ILE A 448 12.43 -27.08 -1.98
N ASP A 449 11.51 -27.90 -2.49
CA ASP A 449 10.13 -27.50 -2.75
C ASP A 449 9.45 -26.95 -1.49
N GLY A 450 8.92 -25.74 -1.59
CA GLY A 450 8.22 -25.06 -0.49
C GLY A 450 9.10 -24.73 0.70
N LYS A 451 10.44 -24.79 0.55
CA LYS A 451 11.37 -24.39 1.58
C LYS A 451 11.83 -22.94 1.41
N LEU A 452 11.97 -22.26 2.54
CA LEU A 452 12.65 -20.98 2.68
C LEU A 452 13.81 -21.19 3.65
N LEU A 453 14.98 -20.62 3.34
CA LEU A 453 16.15 -20.64 4.21
C LEU A 453 16.48 -19.21 4.59
N LEU A 454 16.44 -18.93 5.87
CA LEU A 454 16.80 -17.64 6.47
C LEU A 454 18.08 -17.82 7.28
N GLU A 455 19.01 -16.88 7.14
CA GLU A 455 20.16 -16.73 8.05
C GLU A 455 19.89 -15.56 8.98
N THR A 456 20.18 -15.72 10.27
CA THR A 456 19.99 -14.67 11.25
C THR A 456 21.08 -14.66 12.31
N THR A 457 21.47 -13.48 12.77
CA THR A 457 22.31 -13.30 13.97
C THR A 457 21.49 -13.18 15.24
N ASN A 458 20.19 -12.90 15.10
CA ASN A 458 19.30 -12.74 16.24
C ASN A 458 19.20 -14.08 16.98
N LYS A 459 19.40 -14.07 18.30
CA LYS A 459 19.36 -15.27 19.15
C LYS A 459 18.09 -15.37 20.00
N THR A 460 17.26 -14.32 20.01
CA THR A 460 16.11 -14.20 20.90
C THR A 460 14.82 -14.69 20.25
N LEU A 461 14.66 -14.50 18.95
CA LEU A 461 13.47 -14.88 18.20
C LEU A 461 13.42 -16.38 17.98
N SER A 462 12.25 -17.00 18.14
CA SER A 462 11.99 -18.38 17.77
C SER A 462 12.05 -18.57 16.24
N PRO A 463 12.26 -19.80 15.73
CA PRO A 463 12.24 -20.07 14.29
C PRO A 463 10.96 -19.60 13.57
N ALA A 464 9.80 -19.68 14.23
CA ALA A 464 8.54 -19.21 13.67
C ALA A 464 8.50 -17.69 13.58
N GLU A 465 8.95 -16.97 14.62
CA GLU A 465 9.00 -15.50 14.62
C GLU A 465 10.00 -14.97 13.59
N VAL A 466 11.15 -15.63 13.40
CA VAL A 466 12.12 -15.27 12.36
C VAL A 466 11.49 -15.34 10.96
N VAL A 467 10.63 -16.34 10.71
CA VAL A 467 9.95 -16.48 9.43
C VAL A 467 8.77 -15.54 9.31
N HIS A 468 8.06 -15.24 10.39
CA HIS A 468 6.95 -14.28 10.37
C HIS A 468 7.43 -12.84 10.14
N GLN A 469 8.62 -12.50 10.65
CA GLN A 469 9.24 -11.19 10.44
C GLN A 469 9.88 -11.01 9.07
N TYR A 470 10.16 -12.10 8.33
CA TYR A 470 10.68 -12.05 6.96
C TYR A 470 9.56 -12.12 5.94
#